data_AF-A0A7S1SXB5-F1
#
_entry.id   AF-A0A7S1SXB5-F1
#
_cell.length_a   1.000
_cell.length_b   1.000
_cell.length_c   1.000
_cell.angle_alpha   90.00
_cell.angle_beta   90.00
_cell.angle_gamma   90.00
#
_symmetry.space_group_name_H-M   'P 1'
#
loop_
_entity.id
_entity.type
_entity.pdbx_description
1 polymer ?
#
loop_
_entity_poly.entity_id
_entity_poly.type
_entity_poly.pdbx_seq_one_letter_code
_entity_poly.pdbx_strand_id
1 'polypeptide(L)'
;RLLTHLESHGVLTALFASSWFLTLFASEFPLSFVGRLLDVLLSATDDSVLMKVALRIMSELEAELLQHKDMEGIITLIKTVPPKWGQEKLRCVLSDALCHTWDGEEAAMYA
;
A
#
# COMPACT_ATOMS: atom_id res chain seq x y z
N ARG A 1 -5.67 13.56 -5.08
CA ARG A 1 -4.50 14.09 -5.82
C ARG A 1 -3.70 12.96 -6.47
N LEU A 2 -3.16 12.01 -5.68
CA LEU A 2 -2.48 10.84 -6.23
C LEU A 2 -3.36 9.99 -7.16
N LEU A 3 -4.59 9.66 -6.76
CA LEU A 3 -5.52 8.86 -7.58
C LEU A 3 -5.76 9.50 -8.97
N THR A 4 -6.08 10.79 -9.00
CA THR A 4 -6.28 11.55 -10.25
C THR A 4 -5.03 11.54 -11.15
N HIS A 5 -3.83 11.59 -10.57
CA HIS A 5 -2.57 11.48 -11.32
C HIS A 5 -2.38 10.08 -11.90
N LEU A 6 -2.67 9.02 -11.15
CA LEU A 6 -2.61 7.65 -11.65
C LEU A 6 -3.59 7.45 -12.81
N GLU A 7 -4.83 7.92 -12.65
CA GLU A 7 -5.88 7.85 -13.69
C GLU A 7 -5.49 8.63 -14.95
N SER A 8 -4.93 9.84 -14.82
CA SER A 8 -4.50 10.64 -15.98
C SER A 8 -3.38 9.97 -16.79
N HIS A 9 -2.62 9.07 -16.17
CA HIS A 9 -1.56 8.29 -16.82
C HIS A 9 -2.00 6.87 -17.18
N GLY A 10 -3.30 6.54 -17.06
CA GLY A 10 -3.85 5.23 -17.41
C GLY A 10 -3.50 4.10 -16.42
N VAL A 11 -3.00 4.43 -15.23
CA VAL A 11 -2.65 3.46 -14.20
C VAL A 11 -3.90 3.11 -13.40
N LEU A 12 -4.47 1.94 -13.66
CA LEU A 12 -5.53 1.40 -12.82
C LEU A 12 -4.96 0.80 -11.54
N THR A 13 -5.57 1.09 -10.39
CA THR A 13 -5.18 0.54 -9.08
C THR A 13 -5.06 -0.99 -9.10
N ALA A 14 -5.94 -1.66 -9.85
CA ALA A 14 -5.92 -3.11 -10.01
C ALA A 14 -4.61 -3.66 -10.63
N LEU A 15 -3.85 -2.87 -11.40
CA LEU A 15 -2.60 -3.33 -12.05
C LEU A 15 -1.46 -3.61 -11.06
N PHE A 16 -1.51 -3.01 -9.87
CA PHE A 16 -0.53 -3.25 -8.80
C PHE A 16 -1.18 -3.83 -7.55
N ALA A 17 -2.35 -3.32 -7.13
CA ALA A 17 -2.94 -3.69 -5.85
C ALA A 17 -3.54 -5.09 -5.82
N SER A 18 -3.90 -5.67 -6.97
CA SER A 18 -4.48 -7.03 -7.02
C SER A 18 -3.55 -8.06 -6.39
N SER A 19 -2.24 -7.97 -6.65
CA SER A 19 -1.24 -8.84 -6.01
C SER A 19 -1.26 -8.70 -4.50
N TRP A 20 -1.31 -7.47 -3.99
CA TRP A 20 -1.23 -7.19 -2.56
C TRP A 20 -2.43 -7.77 -1.82
N PHE A 21 -3.64 -7.56 -2.33
CA PHE A 21 -4.84 -8.05 -1.67
C PHE A 21 -5.04 -9.56 -1.84
N LEU A 22 -4.76 -10.12 -3.02
CA LEU A 22 -4.96 -11.56 -3.27
C LEU A 22 -3.93 -12.43 -2.55
N THR A 23 -2.72 -11.92 -2.33
CA THR A 23 -1.63 -12.67 -1.68
C THR A 23 -1.33 -12.20 -0.27
N LEU A 24 -2.11 -11.26 0.26
CA LEU A 24 -1.88 -10.64 1.57
C LEU A 24 -0.44 -10.08 1.69
N PHE A 25 0.02 -9.42 0.61
CA PHE A 25 1.38 -8.89 0.43
C PHE A 25 2.50 -9.94 0.37
N ALA A 26 2.20 -11.24 0.51
CA ALA A 26 3.21 -12.29 0.61
C ALA A 26 4.03 -12.52 -0.67
N SER A 27 3.49 -12.16 -1.84
CA SER A 27 4.21 -12.37 -3.11
C SER A 27 5.37 -11.40 -3.30
N GLU A 28 5.26 -10.19 -2.76
CA GLU A 28 6.22 -9.11 -3.02
C GLU A 28 7.01 -8.72 -1.76
N PHE A 29 6.48 -8.90 -0.55
CA PHE A 29 7.10 -8.38 0.67
C PHE A 29 7.85 -9.46 1.48
N PRO A 30 8.87 -9.08 2.28
CA PRO A 30 9.58 -10.01 3.14
C PRO A 30 8.66 -10.72 4.15
N LEU A 31 8.89 -12.01 4.39
CA LEU A 31 8.08 -12.83 5.28
C LEU A 31 7.97 -12.27 6.71
N SER A 32 9.01 -11.58 7.21
CA SER A 32 9.01 -10.93 8.52
C SER A 32 8.02 -9.76 8.64
N PHE A 33 7.72 -9.09 7.53
CA PHE A 33 6.70 -8.05 7.45
C PHE A 33 5.30 -8.70 7.34
N VAL A 34 5.18 -9.67 6.42
CA VAL A 34 3.92 -10.39 6.16
C VAL A 34 3.45 -11.14 7.40
N GLY A 35 4.34 -11.76 8.17
CA GLY A 35 4.01 -12.46 9.41
C GLY A 35 3.31 -11.56 10.41
N ARG A 36 3.85 -10.36 10.67
CA ARG A 36 3.22 -9.38 11.58
C ARG A 36 1.90 -8.85 11.04
N LEU A 37 1.81 -8.65 9.72
CA LEU A 37 0.56 -8.25 9.07
C LEU A 37 -0.53 -9.31 9.29
N LEU A 38 -0.17 -10.59 9.13
CA LEU A 38 -1.08 -11.72 9.39
C LEU A 38 -1.45 -11.84 10.86
N ASP A 39 -0.52 -11.62 11.80
CA ASP A 39 -0.83 -11.63 13.24
C ASP A 39 -1.96 -10.65 13.57
N VAL A 40 -1.91 -9.45 12.99
CA VAL A 40 -2.93 -8.41 13.22
C VAL A 40 -4.23 -8.72 12.47
N LEU A 41 -4.13 -9.19 11.22
CA LEU A 41 -5.29 -9.59 10.42
C LEU A 41 -6.08 -10.72 11.11
N LEU A 42 -5.38 -11.69 11.70
CA LEU A 42 -5.98 -12.82 12.42
C LEU A 42 -6.48 -12.45 13.81
N SER A 43 -6.07 -11.31 14.37
CA SER A 43 -6.59 -10.79 15.64
C SER A 43 -8.06 -10.34 15.56
N ALA A 44 -8.68 -10.39 14.38
CA ALA A 44 -10.11 -10.15 14.12
C ALA A 44 -10.67 -8.83 14.68
N THR A 45 -9.79 -7.85 14.91
CA THR A 45 -10.15 -6.55 15.49
C THR A 45 -10.51 -5.54 14.41
N ASP A 46 -9.95 -5.71 13.20
CA ASP A 46 -10.06 -4.74 12.12
C ASP A 46 -9.87 -5.42 10.75
N ASP A 47 -10.95 -5.52 9.97
CA ASP A 47 -10.95 -6.11 8.61
C ASP A 47 -10.27 -5.19 7.57
N SER A 48 -9.99 -3.96 7.98
CA SER A 48 -9.56 -2.85 7.13
C SER A 48 -8.03 -2.74 7.05
N VAL A 49 -7.31 -3.60 7.79
CA VAL A 49 -5.84 -3.62 7.94
C VAL A 49 -5.10 -3.67 6.61
N LEU A 50 -5.54 -4.51 5.67
CA LEU A 50 -4.86 -4.63 4.36
C LEU A 50 -4.92 -3.33 3.57
N MET A 51 -6.06 -2.64 3.62
CA MET A 51 -6.24 -1.36 2.94
C MET A 51 -5.41 -0.26 3.61
N LYS A 52 -5.42 -0.19 4.95
CA LYS A 52 -4.60 0.76 5.71
C LYS A 52 -3.12 0.64 5.36
N VAL A 53 -2.61 -0.58 5.27
CA VAL A 53 -1.22 -0.85 4.88
C VAL A 53 -0.95 -0.47 3.43
N ALA A 54 -1.85 -0.82 2.50
CA ALA A 54 -1.73 -0.41 1.09
C ALA A 54 -1.66 1.12 0.95
N LEU A 55 -2.57 1.84 1.61
CA LEU A 55 -2.61 3.30 1.59
C LEU A 55 -1.35 3.91 2.20
N ARG A 56 -0.89 3.39 3.34
CA ARG A 56 0.35 3.89 3.98
C ARG A 56 1.56 3.71 3.07
N ILE A 57 1.69 2.58 2.38
CA ILE A 57 2.74 2.35 1.37
C ILE A 57 2.62 3.37 0.23
N MET A 58 1.41 3.62 -0.28
CA MET A 58 1.19 4.58 -1.35
C MET A 58 1.50 6.02 -0.92
N SER A 59 1.17 6.41 0.32
CA SER A 59 1.53 7.72 0.88
C SER A 59 3.04 7.93 0.97
N GLU A 60 3.79 6.89 1.34
CA GLU A 60 5.26 6.93 1.34
C GLU A 60 5.86 7.13 -0.06
N LEU A 61 5.16 6.66 -1.09
CA LEU A 61 5.58 6.80 -2.49
C LEU A 61 5.03 8.05 -3.18
N GLU A 62 4.04 8.74 -2.60
CA GLU A 62 3.29 9.82 -3.27
C GLU A 62 4.20 10.89 -3.87
N ALA A 63 5.20 11.35 -3.10
CA ALA A 63 6.13 12.38 -3.55
C ALA A 63 6.99 11.96 -4.75
N GLU A 64 7.31 10.66 -4.87
CA GLU A 64 8.10 10.10 -5.97
C GLU A 64 7.20 9.79 -7.17
N LEU A 65 6.00 9.25 -6.93
CA LEU A 65 5.00 8.95 -7.95
C LEU A 65 4.55 10.20 -8.74
N LEU A 66 4.41 11.33 -8.06
CA LEU A 66 4.04 12.59 -8.70
C LEU A 66 5.13 13.16 -9.63
N GLN A 67 6.38 12.66 -9.54
CA GLN A 67 7.47 13.06 -10.43
C GLN A 67 7.49 12.27 -11.74
N HIS A 68 6.94 11.05 -11.73
CA HIS A 68 6.83 10.21 -12.92
C HIS A 68 5.64 10.61 -13.80
N LYS A 69 5.83 10.53 -15.12
CA LYS A 69 4.83 10.90 -16.14
C LYS A 69 4.48 9.74 -17.07
N ASP A 70 5.01 8.56 -16.80
CA ASP A 70 4.88 7.37 -17.62
C ASP A 70 4.29 6.22 -16.80
N MET A 71 3.33 5.51 -17.39
CA MET A 71 2.60 4.41 -16.75
C MET A 71 3.56 3.30 -16.26
N GLU A 72 4.54 2.94 -17.09
CA GLU A 72 5.48 1.85 -16.80
C GLU A 72 6.40 2.20 -15.61
N GLY A 73 6.95 3.41 -15.57
CA GLY A 73 7.76 3.91 -14.46
C GLY A 73 6.98 3.95 -13.15
N ILE A 74 5.73 4.43 -13.18
CA ILE A 74 4.85 4.44 -12.00
C ILE A 74 4.62 3.01 -11.49
N ILE A 75 4.20 2.08 -12.35
CA ILE A 75 3.92 0.69 -11.95
C ILE A 75 5.20 0.00 -11.44
N THR A 76 6.32 0.23 -12.10
CA THR A 76 7.62 -0.32 -11.71
C THR A 76 8.04 0.19 -10.35
N LEU A 77 7.87 1.48 -10.07
CA LEU A 77 8.17 2.07 -8.78
C LEU A 77 7.35 1.44 -7.66
N ILE A 78 6.03 1.33 -7.85
CA ILE A 78 5.11 0.75 -6.86
C ILE A 78 5.46 -0.71 -6.54
N LYS A 79 5.85 -1.51 -7.54
CA LYS A 79 6.14 -2.94 -7.37
C LYS A 79 7.55 -3.23 -6.86
N THR A 80 8.51 -2.34 -7.14
CA THR A 80 9.94 -2.66 -6.88
C THR A 80 10.52 -1.95 -5.68
N VAL A 81 10.01 -0.76 -5.32
CA VAL A 81 10.57 0.04 -4.23
C VAL A 81 10.11 -0.44 -2.86
N PRO A 82 8.80 -0.61 -2.56
CA PRO A 82 8.34 -0.98 -1.23
C PRO A 82 8.89 -2.32 -0.70
N PRO A 83 8.94 -3.40 -1.51
CA PRO A 83 9.58 -4.66 -1.10
C PRO A 83 11.03 -4.54 -0.65
N LYS A 84 11.77 -3.56 -1.20
CA LYS A 84 13.20 -3.36 -0.96
C LYS A 84 13.48 -2.45 0.24
N TRP A 85 12.45 -1.88 0.88
CA TRP A 85 12.66 -1.09 2.08
C TRP A 85 13.27 -1.94 3.21
N GLY A 86 14.15 -1.32 3.99
CA GLY A 86 14.75 -1.97 5.15
C GLY A 86 13.69 -2.37 6.18
N GLN A 87 13.98 -3.42 6.97
CA GLN A 87 13.04 -3.94 7.96
C GLN A 87 12.50 -2.88 8.92
N GLU A 88 13.32 -1.90 9.30
CA GLU A 88 12.90 -0.82 10.18
C GLU A 88 11.86 0.09 9.52
N LYS A 89 12.05 0.44 8.24
CA LYS A 89 11.07 1.23 7.50
C LYS A 89 9.75 0.48 7.33
N LEU A 90 9.81 -0.81 6.97
CA LEU A 90 8.62 -1.66 6.86
C LEU A 90 7.87 -1.80 8.20
N ARG A 91 8.60 -1.87 9.32
CA ARG A 91 8.01 -1.88 10.65
C ARG A 91 7.30 -0.56 10.96
N CYS A 92 7.91 0.58 10.64
CA CYS A 92 7.27 1.89 10.83
C CYS A 92 6.01 2.01 9.98
N VAL A 93 6.05 1.60 8.70
CA VAL A 93 4.88 1.57 7.82
C VAL A 93 3.73 0.77 8.43
N LEU A 94 4.02 -0.44 8.94
CA LEU A 94 3.00 -1.26 9.59
C LEU A 94 2.48 -0.60 10.87
N SER A 95 3.36 -0.08 11.72
CA SER A 95 2.97 0.59 12.97
C SER A 95 2.09 1.81 12.70
N ASP A 96 2.48 2.67 11.77
CA ASP A 96 1.76 3.89 11.42
C ASP A 96 0.39 3.58 10.81
N ALA A 97 0.32 2.56 9.94
CA ALA A 97 -0.93 2.11 9.34
C ALA A 97 -1.93 1.63 10.41
N LEU A 98 -1.44 0.95 11.45
CA LEU A 98 -2.28 0.38 12.51
C LEU A 98 -2.67 1.38 13.58
N CYS A 99 -1.84 2.39 13.84
CA CYS A 99 -2.18 3.46 14.78
C CYS A 99 -3.23 4.43 14.24
N HIS A 100 -3.48 4.43 12.93
CA HIS A 100 -4.50 5.29 12.33
C HIS A 100 -5.89 4.68 12.51
N THR A 101 -6.75 5.38 13.27
CA THR A 101 -8.18 5.11 13.31
C THR A 101 -8.78 5.58 12.00
N TRP A 102 -8.94 4.65 11.06
CA TRP A 102 -9.69 4.91 9.83
C TRP A 102 -11.15 5.12 10.21
N ASP A 103 -11.60 6.37 10.22
CA ASP A 103 -13.02 6.70 10.20
C ASP A 103 -13.51 6.44 8.77
N GLY A 104 -14.49 5.55 8.62
CA GLY A 104 -14.96 5.05 7.32
C GLY A 104 -15.42 6.12 6.31
N GLU A 105 -15.51 7.39 6.71
CA GLU A 105 -15.76 8.55 5.83
C GLU A 105 -14.65 8.79 4.80
N GLU A 106 -13.38 8.50 5.11
CA GLU A 106 -12.29 8.65 4.12
C GLU A 106 -12.40 7.61 2.99
N ALA A 107 -13.01 6.45 3.23
CA ALA A 107 -13.22 5.42 2.20
C ALA A 107 -14.10 5.93 1.05
N ALA A 108 -15.09 6.77 1.37
CA ALA A 108 -16.00 7.35 0.39
C ALA A 108 -15.37 8.48 -0.44
N MET A 109 -14.22 9.01 -0.02
CA MET A 109 -13.47 10.01 -0.80
C MET A 109 -12.64 9.38 -1.92
N TYR A 110 -12.37 8.09 -1.81
CA TYR A 110 -11.54 7.32 -2.75
C TYR A 110 -12.32 6.21 -3.48
N ALA A 111 -13.65 6.16 -3.33
CA ALA A 111 -14.58 5.26 -4.03
C ALA A 111 -15.43 6.05 -5.03
#